data_AF-D2IX30-F1
#
_entry.id   AF-D2IX30-F1
#
_cell.length_a   1.000
_cell.length_b   1.000
_cell.length_c   1.000
_cell.angle_alpha   90.00
_cell.angle_beta   90.00
_cell.angle_gamma   90.00
#
_symmetry.space_group_name_H-M   'P 1'
#
loop_
_entity.id
_entity.type
_entity.pdbx_description
1 polymer ?
#
loop_
_entity_poly.entity_id
_entity_poly.type
_entity_poly.pdbx_seq_one_letter_code
_entity_poly.pdbx_strand_id
1 'polypeptide(L)'
;YAPWCGHCKSLAPTYEKVAAAFKSEEDVAIANLDADKHKDLAEKYGVSGYPTLKFFPKNNKAGEDYDGGRDLDDFVAFINEKSGTSRDGKGQLTSKAGIIESLDALVKEFVAASNDEKKAVFSRLEEEVGKLQGSAARYGKIYIKAAKSSMEKGAGYAKKEIERLQRILEKSISAAKGDEFTLKKNILSAFA
;
A
#
# COMPACT_ATOMS: atom_id res chain seq x y z
N TYR A 1 5.30 -10.98 23.67
CA TYR A 1 4.11 -11.42 24.44
C TYR A 1 4.56 -12.41 25.50
N ALA A 2 3.65 -12.82 26.39
CA ALA A 2 3.88 -13.95 27.31
C ALA A 2 2.63 -14.88 27.29
N PRO A 3 2.79 -16.22 27.33
CA PRO A 3 1.66 -17.15 27.17
C PRO A 3 0.60 -17.07 28.27
N TRP A 4 0.96 -16.60 29.46
CA TRP A 4 0.08 -16.47 30.62
C TRP A 4 -0.65 -15.11 30.68
N CYS A 5 -0.22 -14.10 29.91
CA CYS A 5 -0.76 -12.75 29.98
C CYS A 5 -2.15 -12.64 29.34
N GLY A 6 -3.16 -12.24 30.13
CA GLY A 6 -4.54 -12.05 29.65
C GLY A 6 -4.67 -11.01 28.53
N HIS A 7 -4.00 -9.87 28.65
CA HIS A 7 -4.00 -8.84 27.60
C HIS A 7 -3.36 -9.33 26.30
N CYS A 8 -2.30 -10.17 26.37
CA CYS A 8 -1.72 -10.79 25.19
C CYS A 8 -2.73 -11.72 24.50
N LYS A 9 -3.40 -12.58 25.27
CA LYS A 9 -4.43 -13.49 24.75
C LYS A 9 -5.58 -12.72 24.09
N SER A 10 -6.01 -11.61 24.69
CA SER A 10 -7.06 -10.76 24.14
C SER A 10 -6.65 -10.07 22.84
N LEU A 11 -5.37 -9.70 22.70
CA LEU A 11 -4.87 -9.01 21.50
C LEU A 11 -4.59 -9.98 20.34
N ALA A 12 -4.21 -11.22 20.65
CA ALA A 12 -3.77 -12.19 19.64
C ALA A 12 -4.73 -12.35 18.45
N PRO A 13 -6.06 -12.47 18.62
CA PRO A 13 -6.98 -12.58 17.48
C PRO A 13 -6.97 -11.37 16.55
N THR A 14 -6.79 -10.16 17.08
CA THR A 14 -6.65 -8.95 16.28
C THR A 14 -5.32 -8.95 15.54
N TYR A 15 -4.23 -9.33 16.23
CA TYR A 15 -2.90 -9.36 15.64
C TYR A 15 -2.76 -10.39 14.50
N GLU A 16 -3.46 -11.53 14.58
CA GLU A 16 -3.58 -12.48 13.47
C GLU A 16 -4.30 -11.88 12.25
N LYS A 17 -5.33 -11.05 12.46
CA LYS A 17 -5.99 -10.32 11.36
C LYS A 17 -5.06 -9.31 10.72
N VAL A 18 -4.24 -8.62 11.51
CA VAL A 18 -3.19 -7.73 10.99
C VAL A 18 -2.22 -8.51 10.11
N ALA A 19 -1.72 -9.66 10.59
CA ALA A 19 -0.85 -10.54 9.79
C ALA A 19 -1.51 -10.97 8.48
N ALA A 20 -2.80 -11.31 8.50
CA ALA A 20 -3.55 -11.65 7.29
C ALA A 20 -3.70 -10.46 6.33
N ALA A 21 -3.94 -9.25 6.85
CA ALA A 21 -4.12 -8.04 6.04
C ALA A 21 -2.84 -7.65 5.27
N PHE A 22 -1.66 -7.90 5.83
CA PHE A 22 -0.37 -7.57 5.21
C PHE A 22 0.33 -8.76 4.55
N LYS A 23 -0.33 -9.92 4.44
CA LYS A 23 0.27 -11.15 3.88
C LYS A 23 0.82 -10.99 2.45
N SER A 24 0.23 -10.08 1.67
CA SER A 24 0.63 -9.80 0.28
C SER A 24 1.73 -8.73 0.16
N GLU A 25 2.17 -8.13 1.27
CA GLU A 25 3.22 -7.11 1.28
C GLU A 25 4.58 -7.74 1.61
N GLU A 26 5.43 -7.92 0.61
CA GLU A 26 6.71 -8.64 0.75
C GLU A 26 7.71 -7.96 1.70
N ASP A 27 7.64 -6.62 1.83
CA ASP A 27 8.50 -5.82 2.71
C ASP A 27 7.92 -5.63 4.13
N VAL A 28 6.75 -6.22 4.44
CA VAL A 28 6.10 -6.10 5.76
C VAL A 28 6.00 -7.47 6.43
N ALA A 29 6.61 -7.59 7.61
CA ALA A 29 6.53 -8.80 8.43
C ALA A 29 5.79 -8.52 9.75
N ILE A 30 4.75 -9.29 10.02
CA ILE A 30 4.05 -9.28 11.31
C ILE A 30 4.54 -10.50 12.10
N ALA A 31 5.22 -10.24 13.21
CA ALA A 31 5.84 -11.28 14.03
C ALA A 31 5.45 -11.12 15.50
N ASN A 32 5.48 -12.25 16.21
CA ASN A 32 5.36 -12.29 17.66
C ASN A 32 6.55 -13.07 18.26
N LEU A 33 6.92 -12.73 19.49
CA LEU A 33 8.00 -13.36 20.24
C LEU A 33 7.54 -13.59 21.69
N ASP A 34 7.75 -14.80 22.20
CA ASP A 34 7.60 -15.09 23.62
C ASP A 34 8.79 -14.51 24.39
N ALA A 35 8.61 -13.31 24.93
CA ALA A 35 9.66 -12.59 25.64
C ALA A 35 9.83 -13.08 27.09
N ASP A 36 8.90 -13.88 27.62
CA ASP A 36 9.08 -14.54 28.91
C ASP A 36 10.10 -15.69 28.81
N LYS A 37 10.08 -16.39 27.66
CA LYS A 37 11.09 -17.39 27.30
C LYS A 37 12.42 -16.78 26.82
N HIS A 38 12.36 -15.66 26.11
CA HIS A 38 13.53 -14.99 25.50
C HIS A 38 13.89 -13.68 26.25
N LYS A 39 14.34 -13.82 27.50
CA LYS A 39 14.59 -12.69 28.41
C LYS A 39 15.72 -11.77 27.98
N ASP A 40 16.75 -12.32 27.34
CA ASP A 40 17.87 -11.57 26.78
C ASP A 40 17.42 -10.60 25.68
N LEU A 41 16.53 -11.06 24.79
CA LEU A 41 15.91 -10.21 23.77
C LEU A 41 14.93 -9.21 24.39
N ALA A 42 14.18 -9.63 25.40
CA ALA A 42 13.27 -8.77 26.14
C ALA A 42 14.02 -7.58 26.76
N GLU A 43 15.13 -7.84 27.45
CA GLU A 43 15.99 -6.81 28.04
C GLU A 43 16.61 -5.91 26.96
N LYS A 44 17.20 -6.51 25.92
CA LYS A 44 17.81 -5.78 24.79
C LYS A 44 16.87 -4.75 24.16
N TYR A 45 15.60 -5.11 24.01
CA TYR A 45 14.59 -4.23 23.40
C TYR A 45 13.74 -3.49 24.45
N GLY A 46 14.08 -3.53 25.74
CA GLY A 46 13.39 -2.76 26.78
C GLY A 46 11.95 -3.20 27.04
N VAL A 47 11.65 -4.49 26.93
CA VAL A 47 10.33 -5.07 27.24
C VAL A 47 10.16 -5.16 28.76
N SER A 48 9.41 -4.22 29.33
CA SER A 48 9.10 -4.14 30.77
C SER A 48 7.69 -4.60 31.13
N GLY A 49 6.84 -4.88 30.12
CA GLY A 49 5.45 -5.27 30.31
C GLY A 49 4.89 -6.03 29.11
N TYR A 50 3.66 -6.54 29.23
CA TYR A 50 3.05 -7.35 28.19
C TYR A 50 1.59 -6.93 27.87
N PRO A 51 1.19 -6.93 26.58
CA PRO A 51 2.06 -6.99 25.40
C PRO A 51 2.84 -5.67 25.22
N THR A 52 4.09 -5.78 24.78
CA THR A 52 4.85 -4.67 24.18
C THR A 52 4.83 -4.85 22.66
N LEU A 53 4.53 -3.76 21.95
CA LEU A 53 4.43 -3.71 20.50
C LEU A 53 5.54 -2.79 20.00
N LYS A 54 6.26 -3.23 18.95
CA LYS A 54 7.36 -2.49 18.37
C LYS A 54 7.33 -2.55 16.86
N PHE A 55 7.75 -1.48 16.23
CA PHE A 55 7.93 -1.38 14.78
C PHE A 55 9.41 -1.34 14.44
N PHE A 56 9.82 -2.09 13.41
CA PHE A 56 11.22 -2.17 12.98
C PHE A 56 11.32 -1.71 11.51
N PRO A 57 11.60 -0.43 11.25
CA PRO A 57 11.83 0.03 9.88
C PRO A 57 13.08 -0.62 9.30
N LYS A 58 13.14 -0.75 7.97
CA LYS A 58 14.24 -1.41 7.23
C LYS A 58 15.64 -0.95 7.64
N ASN A 59 15.78 0.32 8.01
CA ASN A 59 17.05 0.95 8.36
C ASN A 59 17.25 1.14 9.88
N ASN A 60 16.32 0.68 10.72
CA ASN A 60 16.40 0.83 12.17
C ASN A 60 16.11 -0.51 12.88
N LYS A 61 17.20 -1.18 13.29
CA LYS A 61 17.12 -2.44 14.05
C LYS A 61 16.91 -2.24 15.56
N ALA A 62 17.02 -1.02 16.08
CA ALA A 62 16.71 -0.75 17.48
C ALA A 62 15.20 -0.85 17.75
N GLY A 63 14.39 -0.65 16.71
CA GLY A 63 12.94 -0.63 16.80
C GLY A 63 12.42 0.68 17.39
N GLU A 64 11.14 0.91 17.18
CA GLU A 64 10.36 2.05 17.68
C GLU A 64 9.19 1.49 18.48
N ASP A 65 8.85 2.14 19.59
CA ASP A 65 7.66 1.77 20.35
C ASP A 65 6.39 2.10 19.58
N TYR A 66 5.39 1.22 19.71
CA TYR A 66 4.05 1.47 19.18
C TYR A 66 3.10 1.83 20.32
N ASP A 67 2.67 3.10 20.31
CA ASP A 67 1.76 3.68 21.31
C ASP A 67 0.35 3.95 20.76
N GLY A 68 0.05 3.46 19.55
CA GLY A 68 -1.27 3.59 18.92
C GLY A 68 -2.32 2.69 19.55
N GLY A 69 -3.56 2.81 19.06
CA GLY A 69 -4.66 1.97 19.49
C GLY A 69 -4.47 0.50 19.06
N ARG A 70 -5.19 -0.41 19.70
CA ARG A 70 -4.95 -1.87 19.57
C ARG A 70 -6.04 -2.59 18.78
N ASP A 71 -6.86 -1.84 18.06
CA ASP A 71 -7.81 -2.41 17.13
C ASP A 71 -7.16 -2.67 15.76
N LEU A 72 -7.89 -3.38 14.89
CA LEU A 72 -7.37 -3.77 13.57
C LEU A 72 -7.06 -2.55 12.69
N ASP A 73 -7.92 -1.54 12.73
CA ASP A 73 -7.85 -0.40 11.83
C ASP A 73 -6.68 0.52 12.22
N ASP A 74 -6.42 0.70 13.52
CA ASP A 74 -5.27 1.42 14.06
C ASP A 74 -3.94 0.80 13.62
N PHE A 75 -3.81 -0.53 13.70
CA PHE A 75 -2.62 -1.23 13.22
C PHE A 75 -2.45 -1.09 11.72
N VAL A 76 -3.53 -1.29 10.96
CA VAL A 76 -3.51 -1.19 9.50
C VAL A 76 -3.13 0.21 9.05
N ALA A 77 -3.71 1.24 9.67
CA ALA A 77 -3.37 2.63 9.39
C ALA A 77 -1.90 2.92 9.66
N PHE A 78 -1.38 2.52 10.83
CA PHE A 78 0.01 2.72 11.20
C PHE A 78 0.98 2.02 10.24
N ILE A 79 0.73 0.75 9.90
CA ILE A 79 1.62 -0.01 9.02
C ILE A 79 1.59 0.57 7.60
N ASN A 80 0.41 0.95 7.09
CA ASN A 80 0.28 1.62 5.80
C ASN A 80 1.10 2.91 5.75
N GLU A 81 1.00 3.75 6.78
CA GLU A 81 1.74 5.01 6.88
C GLU A 81 3.25 4.76 6.93
N LYS A 82 3.72 3.88 7.83
CA LYS A 82 5.14 3.64 8.05
C LYS A 82 5.82 2.84 6.93
N SER A 83 5.04 2.05 6.18
CA SER A 83 5.57 1.14 5.14
C SER A 83 5.26 1.59 3.72
N GLY A 84 4.48 2.67 3.54
CA GLY A 84 4.06 3.14 2.22
C GLY A 84 3.13 2.17 1.50
N THR A 85 2.36 1.37 2.25
CA THR A 85 1.39 0.41 1.72
C THR A 85 -0.03 0.99 1.81
N SER A 86 -1.03 0.26 1.31
CA SER A 86 -2.40 0.78 1.22
C SER A 86 -3.44 -0.33 1.32
N ARG A 87 -3.37 -1.14 2.37
CA ARG A 87 -4.27 -2.26 2.66
C ARG A 87 -5.44 -1.84 3.56
N ASP A 88 -6.58 -2.53 3.42
CA ASP A 88 -7.64 -2.51 4.42
C ASP A 88 -7.50 -3.70 5.40
N GLY A 89 -8.37 -3.77 6.42
CA GLY A 89 -8.37 -4.87 7.40
C GLY A 89 -8.70 -6.26 6.82
N LYS A 90 -9.07 -6.35 5.53
CA LYS A 90 -9.29 -7.61 4.80
C LYS A 90 -8.11 -7.97 3.90
N GLY A 91 -7.06 -7.14 3.88
CA GLY A 91 -5.88 -7.29 3.04
C GLY A 91 -6.09 -6.90 1.59
N GLN A 92 -7.16 -6.17 1.25
CA GLN A 92 -7.40 -5.65 -0.08
C GLN A 92 -6.72 -4.29 -0.24
N LEU A 93 -6.22 -3.99 -1.44
CA LEU A 93 -5.74 -2.64 -1.73
C LEU A 93 -6.89 -1.63 -1.72
N THR A 94 -6.67 -0.51 -1.05
CA THR A 94 -7.61 0.62 -0.99
C THR A 94 -7.50 1.49 -2.24
N SER A 95 -8.37 2.50 -2.35
CA SER A 95 -8.33 3.49 -3.45
C SER A 95 -7.05 4.34 -3.47
N LYS A 96 -6.31 4.40 -2.36
CA LYS A 96 -5.03 5.13 -2.27
C LYS A 96 -3.86 4.38 -2.90
N ALA A 97 -4.00 3.06 -3.09
CA ALA A 97 -2.92 2.24 -3.61
C ALA A 97 -2.55 2.66 -5.05
N GLY A 98 -1.26 2.89 -5.28
CA GLY A 98 -0.74 3.26 -6.59
C GLY A 98 -0.82 4.75 -6.92
N ILE A 99 -1.48 5.56 -6.09
CA ILE A 99 -1.63 7.00 -6.31
C ILE A 99 -0.33 7.72 -5.93
N ILE A 100 0.19 8.52 -6.86
CA ILE A 100 1.36 9.36 -6.63
C ILE A 100 0.93 10.79 -6.91
N GLU A 101 0.86 11.61 -5.86
CA GLU A 101 0.29 12.96 -5.92
C GLU A 101 0.95 13.85 -6.99
N SER A 102 2.28 13.79 -7.12
CA SER A 102 3.01 14.54 -8.15
C SER A 102 2.64 14.11 -9.57
N LEU A 103 2.41 12.81 -9.79
CA LEU A 103 1.95 12.31 -11.09
C LEU A 103 0.48 12.64 -11.34
N ASP A 104 -0.38 12.56 -10.33
CA ASP A 104 -1.80 12.92 -10.44
C ASP A 104 -1.99 14.38 -10.83
N ALA A 105 -1.16 15.29 -10.32
CA ALA A 105 -1.15 16.70 -10.74
C ALA A 105 -0.85 16.82 -12.24
N LEU A 106 0.18 16.12 -12.72
CA LEU A 106 0.53 16.09 -14.16
C LEU A 106 -0.55 15.42 -15.01
N VAL A 107 -1.23 14.39 -14.49
CA VAL A 107 -2.35 13.76 -15.20
C VAL A 107 -3.53 14.70 -15.33
N LYS A 108 -3.85 15.51 -14.30
CA LYS A 108 -4.92 16.52 -14.40
C LYS A 108 -4.62 17.53 -15.50
N GLU A 109 -3.37 18.00 -15.59
CA GLU A 109 -2.93 18.86 -16.70
C GLU A 109 -3.05 18.13 -18.05
N PHE A 110 -2.64 16.87 -18.12
CA PHE A 110 -2.69 16.06 -19.34
C PHE A 110 -4.12 15.83 -19.83
N VAL A 111 -5.07 15.59 -18.93
CA VAL A 111 -6.49 15.37 -19.27
C VAL A 111 -7.13 16.67 -19.77
N ALA A 112 -6.78 17.81 -19.18
CA ALA A 112 -7.28 19.13 -19.56
C ALA A 112 -6.65 19.68 -20.85
N ALA A 113 -5.44 19.21 -21.19
CA ALA A 113 -4.69 19.67 -22.36
C ALA A 113 -5.36 19.31 -23.70
N SER A 114 -5.13 20.16 -24.70
CA SER A 114 -5.45 19.83 -26.09
C SER A 114 -4.59 18.66 -26.60
N ASN A 115 -4.96 18.06 -27.74
CA ASN A 115 -4.22 16.94 -28.30
C ASN A 115 -2.75 17.29 -28.64
N ASP A 116 -2.48 18.54 -29.00
CA ASP A 116 -1.13 18.99 -29.34
C ASP A 116 -0.27 19.20 -28.07
N GLU A 117 -0.88 19.69 -27.00
CA GLU A 117 -0.21 19.96 -25.71
C GLU A 117 0.02 18.69 -24.88
N LYS A 118 -0.80 17.65 -25.07
CA LYS A 118 -0.66 16.35 -24.37
C LYS A 118 0.73 15.73 -24.50
N LYS A 119 1.40 15.93 -25.63
CA LYS A 119 2.78 15.43 -25.84
C LYS A 119 3.77 16.09 -24.88
N ALA A 120 3.65 17.40 -24.65
CA ALA A 120 4.53 18.12 -23.75
C ALA A 120 4.31 17.70 -22.28
N VAL A 121 3.04 17.56 -21.88
CA VAL A 121 2.72 17.07 -20.52
C VAL A 121 3.16 15.61 -20.34
N PHE A 122 3.02 14.78 -21.38
CA PHE A 122 3.49 13.39 -21.35
C PHE A 122 5.00 13.29 -21.15
N SER A 123 5.82 14.12 -21.82
CA SER A 123 7.27 14.13 -21.61
C SER A 123 7.65 14.55 -20.18
N ARG A 124 6.94 15.51 -19.58
CA ARG A 124 7.12 15.87 -18.15
C ARG A 124 6.77 14.70 -17.23
N LEU A 125 5.69 13.98 -17.54
CA LEU A 125 5.28 12.79 -16.81
C LEU A 125 6.37 11.69 -16.89
N GLU A 126 6.97 11.47 -18.05
CA GLU A 126 8.09 10.53 -18.23
C GLU A 126 9.31 10.94 -17.39
N GLU A 127 9.67 12.22 -17.40
CA GLU A 127 10.78 12.74 -16.61
C GLU A 127 10.54 12.53 -15.10
N GLU A 128 9.34 12.85 -14.62
CA GLU A 128 8.99 12.71 -13.22
C GLU A 128 8.97 11.24 -12.79
N VAL A 129 8.44 10.35 -13.63
CA VAL A 129 8.52 8.90 -13.42
C VAL A 129 9.96 8.40 -13.37
N GLY A 130 10.86 8.99 -14.17
CA GLY A 130 12.29 8.66 -14.18
C GLY A 130 13.02 8.96 -12.87
N LYS A 131 12.48 9.86 -12.04
CA LYS A 131 13.02 10.20 -10.71
C LYS A 131 12.58 9.22 -9.62
N LEU A 132 11.53 8.43 -9.88
CA LEU A 132 10.96 7.51 -8.90
C LEU A 132 11.80 6.24 -8.74
N GLN A 133 11.72 5.63 -7.56
CA GLN A 133 12.39 4.37 -7.22
C GLN A 133 11.42 3.38 -6.58
N GLY A 134 11.80 2.10 -6.52
CA GLY A 134 11.02 1.04 -5.88
C GLY A 134 9.58 0.92 -6.41
N SER A 135 8.62 0.77 -5.50
CA SER A 135 7.18 0.64 -5.83
C SER A 135 6.64 1.85 -6.58
N ALA A 136 7.10 3.06 -6.27
CA ALA A 136 6.68 4.27 -6.97
C ALA A 136 7.07 4.25 -8.46
N ALA A 137 8.27 3.75 -8.79
CA ALA A 137 8.68 3.58 -10.19
C ALA A 137 7.81 2.55 -10.93
N ARG A 138 7.42 1.46 -10.26
CA ARG A 138 6.50 0.47 -10.82
C ARG A 138 5.13 1.10 -11.11
N TYR A 139 4.59 1.91 -10.20
CA TYR A 139 3.33 2.60 -10.40
C TYR A 139 3.43 3.64 -11.53
N GLY A 140 4.52 4.41 -11.58
CA GLY A 140 4.80 5.37 -12.65
C GLY A 140 4.73 4.75 -14.05
N LYS A 141 5.21 3.51 -14.24
CA LYS A 141 5.06 2.78 -15.51
C LYS A 141 3.59 2.58 -15.92
N ILE A 142 2.69 2.42 -14.96
CA ILE A 142 1.25 2.30 -15.20
C ILE A 142 0.68 3.66 -15.65
N TYR A 143 1.09 4.76 -15.02
CA TYR A 143 0.75 6.13 -15.44
C TYR A 143 1.15 6.40 -16.89
N ILE A 144 2.41 6.10 -17.26
CA ILE A 144 2.90 6.28 -18.64
C ILE A 144 2.07 5.45 -19.63
N LYS A 145 1.79 4.19 -19.30
CA LYS A 145 0.99 3.32 -20.16
C LYS A 145 -0.45 3.82 -20.33
N ALA A 146 -1.05 4.34 -19.26
CA ALA A 146 -2.38 4.93 -19.30
C ALA A 146 -2.41 6.20 -20.16
N ALA A 147 -1.47 7.12 -19.95
CA ALA A 147 -1.35 8.35 -20.73
C ALA A 147 -1.17 8.07 -22.22
N LYS A 148 -0.25 7.14 -22.56
CA LYS A 148 -0.04 6.68 -23.95
C LYS A 148 -1.33 6.12 -24.55
N SER A 149 -2.02 5.24 -23.84
CA SER A 149 -3.27 4.63 -24.30
C SER A 149 -4.37 5.68 -24.48
N SER A 150 -4.43 6.70 -23.63
CA SER A 150 -5.39 7.81 -23.75
C SER A 150 -5.11 8.70 -24.98
N MET A 151 -3.84 8.89 -25.38
CA MET A 151 -3.50 9.58 -26.63
C MET A 151 -3.88 8.75 -27.86
N GLU A 152 -3.62 7.43 -27.83
CA GLU A 152 -3.85 6.54 -28.98
C GLU A 152 -5.34 6.18 -29.19
N LYS A 153 -6.08 5.99 -28.09
CA LYS A 153 -7.47 5.46 -28.10
C LYS A 153 -8.52 6.52 -27.77
N GLY A 154 -8.09 7.74 -27.46
CA GLY A 154 -8.96 8.87 -27.14
C GLY A 154 -9.45 8.93 -25.69
N ALA A 155 -10.11 10.04 -25.35
CA ALA A 155 -10.51 10.39 -23.98
C ALA A 155 -11.43 9.37 -23.30
N GLY A 156 -12.20 8.59 -24.06
CA GLY A 156 -13.08 7.55 -23.51
C GLY A 156 -12.36 6.28 -23.05
N TYR A 157 -11.04 6.15 -23.26
CA TYR A 157 -10.27 4.95 -22.91
C TYR A 157 -10.30 4.65 -21.41
N ALA A 158 -9.96 5.65 -20.58
CA ALA A 158 -9.81 5.46 -19.14
C ALA A 158 -11.11 4.96 -18.50
N LYS A 159 -12.23 5.61 -18.80
CA LYS A 159 -13.57 5.22 -18.34
C LYS A 159 -13.94 3.78 -18.72
N LYS A 160 -13.77 3.42 -20.01
CA LYS A 160 -14.08 2.06 -20.50
C LYS A 160 -13.20 0.99 -19.83
N GLU A 161 -11.93 1.30 -19.59
CA GLU A 161 -11.01 0.37 -18.95
C GLU A 161 -11.31 0.23 -17.45
N ILE A 162 -11.70 1.30 -16.75
CA ILE A 162 -12.18 1.24 -15.35
C ILE A 162 -13.40 0.32 -15.25
N GLU A 163 -14.41 0.50 -16.10
CA GLU A 163 -15.60 -0.35 -16.13
C GLU A 163 -15.25 -1.83 -16.41
N ARG A 164 -14.29 -2.08 -17.31
CA ARG A 164 -13.79 -3.44 -17.57
C ARG A 164 -13.12 -4.05 -16.35
N LEU A 165 -12.27 -3.29 -15.65
CA LEU A 165 -11.57 -3.74 -14.46
C LEU A 165 -12.54 -3.99 -13.30
N GLN A 166 -13.54 -3.14 -13.10
CA GLN A 166 -14.60 -3.34 -12.10
C GLN A 166 -15.32 -4.68 -12.29
N ARG A 167 -15.78 -4.98 -13.51
CA ARG A 167 -16.41 -6.27 -13.83
C ARG A 167 -15.50 -7.49 -13.63
N ILE A 168 -14.19 -7.31 -13.65
CA ILE A 168 -13.23 -8.39 -13.38
C ILE A 168 -13.00 -8.55 -11.88
N LEU A 169 -12.93 -7.45 -11.14
CA LEU A 169 -12.79 -7.44 -9.69
C LEU A 169 -14.01 -8.04 -8.97
N GLU A 170 -15.19 -8.02 -9.59
CA GLU A 170 -16.40 -8.70 -9.11
C GLU A 170 -16.36 -10.23 -9.28
N LYS A 171 -15.44 -10.75 -10.11
CA LYS A 171 -15.29 -12.19 -10.34
C LYS A 171 -14.31 -12.80 -9.33
N SER A 172 -14.39 -14.12 -9.17
CA SER A 172 -13.38 -14.87 -8.44
C SER A 172 -12.03 -14.81 -9.18
N ILE A 173 -11.05 -14.13 -8.58
CA ILE A 173 -9.70 -13.96 -9.09
C ILE A 173 -8.68 -14.16 -7.95
N SER A 174 -7.43 -14.44 -8.30
CA SER A 174 -6.36 -14.51 -7.30
C SER A 174 -6.08 -13.15 -6.67
N ALA A 175 -5.63 -13.14 -5.41
CA ALA A 175 -5.28 -11.90 -4.69
C ALA A 175 -4.28 -11.04 -5.48
N ALA A 176 -3.23 -11.65 -6.05
CA ALA A 176 -2.24 -10.94 -6.87
C ALA A 176 -2.85 -10.25 -8.11
N LYS A 177 -3.81 -10.90 -8.79
CA LYS A 177 -4.53 -10.27 -9.91
C LYS A 177 -5.49 -9.18 -9.42
N GLY A 178 -6.14 -9.40 -8.28
CA GLY A 178 -6.97 -8.39 -7.63
C GLY A 178 -6.20 -7.12 -7.31
N ASP A 179 -4.98 -7.26 -6.80
CA ASP A 179 -4.07 -6.15 -6.50
C ASP A 179 -3.64 -5.43 -7.79
N GLU A 180 -3.20 -6.18 -8.80
CA GLU A 180 -2.81 -5.59 -10.09
C GLU A 180 -3.95 -4.78 -10.73
N PHE A 181 -5.16 -5.34 -10.75
CA PHE A 181 -6.33 -4.68 -11.33
C PHE A 181 -6.81 -3.50 -10.47
N THR A 182 -6.71 -3.60 -9.16
CA THR A 182 -7.04 -2.49 -8.25
C THR A 182 -6.06 -1.32 -8.44
N LEU A 183 -4.75 -1.59 -8.46
CA LEU A 183 -3.71 -0.58 -8.74
C LEU A 183 -3.97 0.11 -10.07
N LYS A 184 -4.19 -0.68 -11.13
CA LYS A 184 -4.46 -0.14 -12.46
C LYS A 184 -5.74 0.71 -12.48
N LYS A 185 -6.81 0.25 -11.84
CA LYS A 185 -8.08 0.96 -11.75
C LYS A 185 -7.89 2.29 -11.02
N ASN A 186 -7.22 2.30 -9.87
CA ASN A 186 -6.99 3.51 -9.08
C ASN A 186 -6.22 4.57 -9.89
N ILE A 187 -5.13 4.18 -10.54
CA ILE A 187 -4.31 5.08 -11.38
C ILE A 187 -5.13 5.59 -12.58
N LEU A 188 -5.92 4.73 -13.22
CA LEU A 188 -6.78 5.13 -14.33
C LEU A 188 -7.86 6.14 -13.92
N SER A 189 -8.31 6.15 -12.67
CA SER A 189 -9.29 7.12 -12.19
C SER A 189 -8.78 8.57 -12.29
N ALA A 190 -7.47 8.80 -12.28
CA ALA A 190 -6.90 10.12 -12.51
C ALA A 190 -7.08 10.60 -13.96
N PHE A 191 -7.28 9.68 -14.91
CA PHE A 191 -7.43 9.96 -16.35
C PHE A 191 -8.89 10.07 -16.83
N ALA A 192 -9.86 9.78 -15.97
CA ALA A 192 -11.26 9.58 -16.33
C ALA A 192 -12.15 10.79 -16.01
#